data_AF-A0AAW0KXG5-F1
#
_entry.id   AF-A0AAW0KXG5-F1
#
_cell.length_a   1.000
_cell.length_b   1.000
_cell.length_c   1.000
_cell.angle_alpha   90.00
_cell.angle_beta   90.00
_cell.angle_gamma   90.00
#
_symmetry.space_group_name_H-M   'P 1'
#
loop_
_entity.id
_entity.type
_entity.pdbx_description
1 polymer ?
#
loop_
_entity_poly.entity_id
_entity_poly.type
_entity_poly.pdbx_seq_one_letter_code
_entity_poly.pdbx_strand_id
1 'polypeptide(L)'
;MKSMRLIGSLSCIMLVMAISAVAQPSSSPAPVLDSAGRPLQRGVEYYINPAITDSGGRFTLINRNGSCPFYVGQENVSGLEGLPVIFTPFVEGETVIRENRDFRVAFSAATICVQSTAWKLGEKDPESNRRLIVTGEDQSSRRTANYFRIVVWELSIIAQPSSSPAPVLDSARRPLQRGVEYYINPAITDSGGRFTLINRNGSCPFYVGQENVSGLEGLPVIFTPFVEVAFSAATICVQSTAWKLGEKDPESNRRLIVTGEDQSSRRTANYFRIEKASDGGDIYQISWCPTDVCPTCRFDCGTAGNLVENGKRLLALDGNVIPVSIERRA
;
A
#
# COMPACT_ATOMS: atom_id res chain seq x y z
N MET A 1 38.03 -33.25 82.37
CA MET A 1 36.55 -33.23 82.46
C MET A 1 35.98 -32.48 81.27
N LYS A 2 35.09 -33.13 80.50
CA LYS A 2 33.99 -32.62 79.65
C LYS A 2 34.20 -31.25 78.96
N SER A 3 34.36 -31.25 77.63
CA SER A 3 33.27 -30.97 76.66
C SER A 3 32.92 -29.49 76.52
N MET A 4 33.27 -28.90 75.38
CA MET A 4 32.32 -28.12 74.60
C MET A 4 32.72 -28.16 73.13
N ARG A 5 31.84 -28.71 72.30
CA ARG A 5 31.93 -28.73 70.84
C ARG A 5 31.60 -27.33 70.31
N LEU A 6 32.33 -26.85 69.32
CA LEU A 6 31.80 -25.87 68.37
C LEU A 6 32.12 -26.38 66.95
N ILE A 7 31.10 -26.99 66.37
CA ILE A 7 31.03 -27.52 65.01
C ILE A 7 30.57 -26.38 64.09
N GLY A 8 31.11 -26.30 62.88
CA GLY A 8 30.44 -25.66 61.75
C GLY A 8 31.04 -24.33 61.28
N SER A 9 32.30 -24.37 60.86
CA SER A 9 32.89 -23.35 60.00
C SER A 9 32.35 -23.48 58.57
N LEU A 10 31.94 -22.35 58.00
CA LEU A 10 31.76 -22.07 56.56
C LEU A 10 30.84 -23.01 55.77
N SER A 11 29.53 -22.75 55.78
CA SER A 11 28.66 -23.13 54.66
C SER A 11 27.42 -22.24 54.61
N CYS A 12 27.00 -21.91 53.37
CA CYS A 12 25.77 -21.19 52.99
C CYS A 12 25.88 -19.66 52.78
N ILE A 13 26.87 -19.21 52.01
CA ILE A 13 26.65 -18.13 51.03
C ILE A 13 27.03 -18.70 49.66
N MET A 14 26.18 -19.57 49.13
CA MET A 14 26.27 -20.01 47.74
C MET A 14 25.83 -18.84 46.87
N LEU A 15 26.79 -18.29 46.11
CA LEU A 15 26.55 -17.39 44.99
C LEU A 15 25.44 -17.97 44.10
N VAL A 16 24.29 -17.30 44.04
CA VAL A 16 23.43 -17.35 42.87
C VAL A 16 23.65 -16.05 42.10
N MET A 17 24.82 -15.92 41.48
CA MET A 17 24.99 -15.00 40.35
C MET A 17 24.41 -15.70 39.13
N ALA A 18 23.09 -15.64 38.99
CA ALA A 18 22.43 -15.88 37.72
C ALA A 18 22.89 -14.77 36.77
N ILE A 19 23.87 -15.08 35.92
CA ILE A 19 24.23 -14.23 34.79
C ILE A 19 23.07 -14.35 33.81
N SER A 20 22.09 -13.45 33.95
CA SER A 20 21.19 -13.12 32.86
C SER A 20 22.06 -12.56 31.74
N ALA A 21 22.41 -13.40 30.76
CA ALA A 21 22.96 -12.93 29.49
C ALA A 21 21.87 -12.10 28.82
N VAL A 22 21.83 -10.80 29.15
CA VAL A 22 21.05 -9.82 28.40
C VAL A 22 21.68 -9.81 27.01
N ALA A 23 21.00 -10.41 26.03
CA ALA A 23 21.38 -10.25 24.64
C ALA A 23 21.37 -8.74 24.37
N GLN A 24 22.57 -8.15 24.21
CA GLN A 24 22.66 -6.77 23.78
C GLN A 24 21.95 -6.69 22.41
N PRO A 25 21.06 -5.71 22.19
CA PRO A 25 20.53 -5.50 20.86
C PRO A 25 21.72 -5.22 19.93
N SER A 26 21.94 -6.10 18.97
CA SER A 26 22.91 -5.85 17.91
C SER A 26 22.53 -4.53 17.27
N SER A 27 23.42 -3.53 17.33
CA SER A 27 23.21 -2.19 16.77
C SER A 27 23.10 -2.17 15.24
N SER A 28 23.18 -3.32 14.60
CA SER A 28 23.02 -3.50 13.16
C SER A 28 21.64 -4.12 12.85
N PRO A 29 20.88 -3.56 11.89
CA PRO A 29 19.58 -4.09 11.49
C PRO A 29 19.64 -5.56 11.06
N ALA A 30 18.49 -6.24 11.12
CA ALA A 30 18.39 -7.64 10.75
C ALA A 30 18.76 -7.88 9.26
N PRO A 31 19.31 -9.05 8.92
CA PRO A 31 19.59 -9.40 7.53
C PRO A 31 18.30 -9.67 6.76
N VAL A 32 18.23 -9.23 5.49
CA VAL A 32 17.15 -9.62 4.58
C VAL A 32 17.32 -11.10 4.23
N LEU A 33 16.25 -11.89 4.31
CA LEU A 33 16.27 -13.32 4.05
C LEU A 33 15.71 -13.66 2.65
N ASP A 34 16.30 -14.68 2.01
CA ASP A 34 15.78 -15.29 0.77
C ASP A 34 14.56 -16.19 1.06
N SER A 35 13.96 -16.77 0.01
CA SER A 35 12.81 -17.67 0.14
C SER A 35 13.13 -19.01 0.83
N ALA A 36 14.40 -19.31 1.07
CA ALA A 36 14.87 -20.45 1.86
C ALA A 36 15.25 -20.03 3.30
N GLY A 37 15.00 -18.78 3.70
CA GLY A 37 15.28 -18.25 5.03
C GLY A 37 16.76 -17.92 5.28
N ARG A 38 17.59 -17.81 4.23
CA ARG A 38 19.03 -17.51 4.35
C ARG A 38 19.31 -16.03 4.07
N PRO A 39 20.30 -15.41 4.72
CA PRO A 39 20.65 -14.02 4.45
C PRO A 39 21.02 -13.77 2.97
N LEU A 40 20.55 -12.65 2.41
CA LEU A 40 20.99 -12.17 1.11
C LEU A 40 22.47 -11.77 1.17
N GLN A 41 23.28 -12.35 0.30
CA GLN A 41 24.73 -12.18 0.27
C GLN A 41 25.17 -11.28 -0.89
N ARG A 42 26.22 -10.50 -0.64
CA ARG A 42 26.91 -9.71 -1.66
C ARG A 42 27.41 -10.64 -2.78
N GLY A 43 27.20 -10.23 -4.03
CA GLY A 43 27.78 -10.92 -5.20
C GLY A 43 27.06 -12.21 -5.61
N VAL A 44 26.01 -12.60 -4.91
CA VAL A 44 25.18 -13.76 -5.27
C VAL A 44 23.99 -13.30 -6.12
N GLU A 45 23.64 -14.12 -7.11
CA GLU A 45 22.48 -13.88 -7.97
C GLU A 45 21.17 -14.29 -7.29
N TYR A 46 20.21 -13.39 -7.29
CA TYR A 46 18.87 -13.61 -6.75
C TYR A 46 17.79 -13.24 -7.77
N TYR A 47 16.69 -13.98 -7.77
CA TYR A 47 15.49 -13.59 -8.50
C TYR A 47 14.51 -12.88 -7.58
N ILE A 48 13.98 -11.73 -8.01
CA ILE A 48 12.92 -11.02 -7.29
C ILE A 48 11.58 -11.52 -7.85
N ASN A 49 10.87 -12.30 -7.03
CA ASN A 49 9.53 -12.79 -7.34
C ASN A 49 8.48 -11.88 -6.68
N PRO A 50 7.31 -11.67 -7.31
CA PRO A 50 6.18 -11.05 -6.63
C PRO A 50 5.75 -11.94 -5.45
N ALA A 51 5.47 -11.32 -4.30
CA ALA A 51 5.04 -12.04 -3.11
C ALA A 51 3.60 -12.55 -3.18
N ILE A 52 2.79 -12.02 -4.11
CA ILE A 52 1.39 -12.38 -4.32
C ILE A 52 1.25 -13.02 -5.70
N THR A 53 0.59 -14.18 -5.78
CA THR A 53 0.26 -14.84 -7.04
C THR A 53 -0.63 -13.92 -7.90
N ASP A 54 -0.43 -13.90 -9.22
CA ASP A 54 -1.16 -13.08 -10.21
C ASP A 54 -0.77 -11.59 -10.32
N SER A 55 0.34 -11.16 -9.70
CA SER A 55 0.86 -9.78 -9.83
C SER A 55 1.92 -9.61 -10.95
N GLY A 56 1.92 -10.45 -11.99
CA GLY A 56 2.96 -10.48 -13.04
C GLY A 56 4.06 -11.50 -12.75
N GLY A 57 5.12 -11.51 -13.57
CA GLY A 57 6.25 -12.45 -13.48
C GLY A 57 7.42 -11.93 -12.64
N ARG A 58 8.64 -12.41 -12.90
CA ARG A 58 9.83 -11.93 -12.19
C ARG A 58 10.24 -10.53 -12.64
N PHE A 59 11.11 -9.89 -11.87
CA PHE A 59 11.70 -8.62 -12.27
C PHE A 59 12.62 -8.81 -13.48
N THR A 60 12.58 -7.85 -14.39
CA THR A 60 13.22 -7.90 -15.71
C THR A 60 13.60 -6.50 -16.20
N LEU A 61 14.25 -6.45 -17.37
CA LEU A 61 14.58 -5.23 -18.09
C LEU A 61 13.48 -4.90 -19.11
N ILE A 62 12.88 -3.72 -18.99
CA ILE A 62 11.80 -3.26 -19.87
C ILE A 62 12.34 -2.24 -20.87
N ASN A 63 12.18 -2.55 -22.16
CA ASN A 63 12.44 -1.62 -23.25
C ASN A 63 11.15 -0.87 -23.64
N ARG A 64 10.88 0.25 -22.97
CA ARG A 64 9.64 1.02 -23.21
C ARG A 64 9.63 1.77 -24.55
N ASN A 65 10.77 2.32 -24.94
CA ASN A 65 10.86 3.28 -26.04
C ASN A 65 11.65 2.75 -27.25
N GLY A 66 12.01 1.47 -27.27
CA GLY A 66 12.91 0.92 -28.29
C GLY A 66 14.36 1.42 -28.16
N SER A 67 14.70 2.12 -27.07
CA SER A 67 15.98 2.80 -26.88
C SER A 67 16.54 2.57 -25.48
N CYS A 68 17.84 2.77 -25.33
CA CYS A 68 18.50 2.79 -24.02
C CYS A 68 18.25 4.13 -23.30
N PRO A 69 18.25 4.16 -21.95
CA PRO A 69 18.40 3.03 -21.03
C PRO A 69 17.14 2.16 -20.91
N PHE A 70 17.34 0.91 -20.50
CA PHE A 70 16.22 0.04 -20.11
C PHE A 70 15.70 0.41 -18.71
N TYR A 71 14.44 0.09 -18.47
CA TYR A 71 13.76 0.32 -17.21
C TYR A 71 13.75 -0.96 -16.36
N VAL A 72 13.72 -0.80 -15.05
CA VAL A 72 13.48 -1.92 -14.14
C VAL A 72 11.97 -2.12 -14.07
N GLY A 73 11.51 -3.32 -14.38
CA GLY A 73 10.09 -3.64 -14.32
C GLY A 73 9.85 -5.12 -14.07
N GLN A 74 8.65 -5.56 -14.41
CA GLN A 74 8.17 -6.91 -14.15
C GLN A 74 7.52 -7.47 -15.42
N GLU A 75 7.65 -8.77 -15.66
CA GLU A 75 6.97 -9.44 -16.76
C GLU A 75 5.44 -9.39 -16.62
N ASN A 76 4.73 -9.29 -17.76
CA ASN A 76 3.26 -9.16 -17.78
C ASN A 76 2.52 -10.44 -17.37
N VAL A 77 3.13 -11.61 -17.54
CA VAL A 77 2.54 -12.91 -17.21
C VAL A 77 3.34 -13.58 -16.09
N SER A 78 2.66 -14.35 -15.25
CA SER A 78 3.25 -15.21 -14.23
C SER A 78 4.05 -16.34 -14.88
N GLY A 79 5.30 -16.05 -15.27
CA GLY A 79 6.26 -16.98 -15.85
C GLY A 79 7.59 -17.01 -15.08
N LEU A 80 8.45 -17.97 -15.42
CA LEU A 80 9.82 -18.09 -14.88
C LEU A 80 10.82 -17.11 -15.50
N GLU A 81 10.41 -16.41 -16.55
CA GLU A 81 11.25 -15.44 -17.25
C GLU A 81 11.39 -14.16 -16.41
N GLY A 82 12.63 -13.71 -16.31
CA GLY A 82 13.10 -12.60 -15.51
C GLY A 82 14.60 -12.73 -15.32
N LEU A 83 15.24 -11.67 -14.85
CA LEU A 83 16.70 -11.59 -14.79
C LEU A 83 17.16 -11.61 -13.33
N PRO A 84 18.23 -12.36 -13.01
CA PRO A 84 18.80 -12.31 -11.67
C PRO A 84 19.39 -10.93 -11.39
N VAL A 85 19.40 -10.57 -10.12
CA VAL A 85 20.03 -9.35 -9.61
C VAL A 85 21.14 -9.69 -8.62
N ILE A 86 22.11 -8.79 -8.53
CA ILE A 86 23.17 -8.83 -7.52
C ILE A 86 23.03 -7.61 -6.63
N PHE A 87 22.98 -7.85 -5.31
CA PHE A 87 22.94 -6.81 -4.30
C PHE A 87 24.36 -6.47 -3.80
N THR A 88 24.61 -5.18 -3.57
CA THR A 88 25.85 -4.66 -3.01
C THR A 88 25.52 -3.83 -1.76
N PRO A 89 25.92 -4.26 -0.55
CA PRO A 89 25.69 -3.51 0.68
C PRO A 89 26.29 -2.10 0.64
N PHE A 90 25.67 -1.14 1.33
CA PHE A 90 26.19 0.22 1.46
C PHE A 90 27.51 0.27 2.24
N VAL A 91 27.64 -0.51 3.31
CA VAL A 91 28.86 -0.55 4.12
C VAL A 91 29.94 -1.34 3.38
N GLU A 92 31.11 -0.73 3.22
CA GLU A 92 32.26 -1.39 2.61
C GLU A 92 32.71 -2.59 3.46
N GLY A 93 33.04 -3.71 2.81
CA GLY A 93 33.41 -4.96 3.48
C GLY A 93 32.23 -5.79 4.02
N GLU A 94 31.02 -5.23 4.13
CA GLU A 94 29.85 -5.99 4.57
C GLU A 94 29.42 -7.02 3.52
N THR A 95 29.14 -8.25 3.93
CA THR A 95 28.80 -9.35 3.02
C THR A 95 27.31 -9.66 2.96
N VAL A 96 26.50 -9.05 3.82
CA VAL A 96 25.07 -9.36 3.99
C VAL A 96 24.23 -8.11 3.77
N ILE A 97 23.12 -8.25 3.05
CA ILE A 97 22.13 -7.17 2.87
C ILE A 97 21.23 -7.12 4.09
N ARG A 98 21.03 -5.93 4.64
CA ARG A 98 20.24 -5.71 5.85
C ARG A 98 19.00 -4.88 5.58
N GLU A 99 17.98 -5.17 6.36
CA GLU A 99 16.72 -4.45 6.38
C GLU A 99 16.94 -3.00 6.79
N ASN A 100 16.13 -2.09 6.26
CA ASN A 100 16.18 -0.66 6.54
C ASN A 100 17.59 -0.03 6.37
N ARG A 101 18.48 -0.68 5.61
CA ARG A 101 19.80 -0.19 5.23
C ARG A 101 19.87 -0.02 3.73
N ASP A 102 20.63 0.97 3.32
CA ASP A 102 20.80 1.27 1.92
C ASP A 102 21.68 0.20 1.25
N PHE A 103 21.44 -0.06 -0.02
CA PHE A 103 22.23 -0.95 -0.87
C PHE A 103 22.13 -0.50 -2.33
N ARG A 104 23.03 -1.00 -3.16
CA ARG A 104 22.94 -0.89 -4.62
C ARG A 104 22.56 -2.24 -5.20
N VAL A 105 21.87 -2.25 -6.33
CA VAL A 105 21.44 -3.48 -7.01
C VAL A 105 21.60 -3.31 -8.51
N ALA A 106 21.95 -4.40 -9.19
CA ALA A 106 22.11 -4.44 -10.64
C ALA A 106 21.59 -5.77 -11.19
N PHE A 107 21.06 -5.78 -12.41
CA PHE A 107 20.78 -7.05 -13.09
C PHE A 107 22.10 -7.74 -13.50
N SER A 108 22.22 -9.03 -13.22
CA SER A 108 23.30 -9.88 -13.73
C SER A 108 22.92 -10.37 -15.13
N ALA A 109 23.00 -9.45 -16.10
CA ALA A 109 22.63 -9.72 -17.49
C ALA A 109 23.44 -8.84 -18.44
N ALA A 110 23.80 -9.41 -19.59
CA ALA A 110 24.31 -8.62 -20.70
C ALA A 110 23.15 -7.93 -21.42
N THR A 111 23.36 -6.67 -21.82
CA THR A 111 22.34 -5.90 -22.55
C THR A 111 22.95 -5.25 -23.78
N ILE A 112 22.11 -4.90 -24.75
CA ILE A 112 22.53 -4.10 -25.92
C ILE A 112 22.88 -2.66 -25.52
N CYS A 113 22.44 -2.22 -24.35
CA CYS A 113 22.83 -0.93 -23.82
C CYS A 113 24.26 -1.03 -23.30
N VAL A 114 25.17 -0.28 -23.91
CA VAL A 114 26.60 -0.21 -23.52
C VAL A 114 26.77 0.63 -22.24
N GLN A 115 26.05 0.26 -21.17
CA GLN A 115 26.05 0.92 -19.88
C GLN A 115 25.76 -0.10 -18.76
N SER A 116 25.99 0.33 -17.51
CA SER A 116 25.71 -0.48 -16.33
C SER A 116 24.24 -0.86 -16.22
N THR A 117 23.95 -2.08 -15.78
CA THR A 117 22.62 -2.56 -15.39
C THR A 117 22.26 -2.20 -13.94
N ALA A 118 23.12 -1.43 -13.25
CA ALA A 118 22.84 -0.89 -11.94
C ALA A 118 21.54 -0.09 -11.95
N TRP A 119 20.72 -0.25 -10.93
CA TRP A 119 19.48 0.47 -10.82
C TRP A 119 19.77 1.89 -10.36
N LYS A 120 19.11 2.87 -10.97
CA LYS A 120 19.08 4.24 -10.48
C LYS A 120 17.69 4.83 -10.61
N LEU A 121 17.41 5.80 -9.75
CA LEU A 121 16.24 6.64 -9.89
C LEU A 121 16.40 7.53 -11.14
N GLY A 122 15.52 7.33 -12.12
CA GLY A 122 15.46 8.12 -13.34
C GLY A 122 14.79 9.47 -13.13
N GLU A 123 14.79 10.26 -14.20
CA GLU A 123 14.03 11.51 -14.26
C GLU A 123 12.52 11.24 -14.19
N LYS A 124 11.75 12.31 -13.96
CA LYS A 124 10.30 12.22 -14.00
C LYS A 124 9.87 11.93 -15.44
N ASP A 125 9.22 10.80 -15.61
CA ASP A 125 8.59 10.42 -16.87
C ASP A 125 7.53 11.48 -17.26
N PRO A 126 7.56 12.04 -18.47
CA PRO A 126 6.65 13.13 -18.83
C PRO A 126 5.18 12.68 -18.92
N GLU A 127 4.94 11.40 -19.17
CA GLU A 127 3.59 10.84 -19.32
C GLU A 127 2.95 10.50 -17.97
N SER A 128 3.69 9.80 -17.09
CA SER A 128 3.19 9.41 -15.76
C SER A 128 3.54 10.38 -14.64
N ASN A 129 4.46 11.34 -14.87
CA ASN A 129 5.06 12.22 -13.86
C ASN A 129 5.73 11.48 -12.68
N ARG A 130 5.97 10.16 -12.82
CA ARG A 130 6.64 9.32 -11.84
C ARG A 130 8.12 9.26 -12.15
N ARG A 131 8.95 9.12 -11.12
CA ARG A 131 10.35 8.75 -11.31
C ARG A 131 10.40 7.23 -11.48
N LEU A 132 10.75 6.78 -12.67
CA LEU A 132 10.92 5.37 -12.96
C LEU A 132 12.33 4.94 -12.56
N ILE A 133 12.51 3.66 -12.28
CA ILE A 133 13.85 3.10 -12.04
C ILE A 133 14.42 2.69 -13.40
N VAL A 134 15.61 3.19 -13.73
CA VAL A 134 16.31 2.94 -14.99
C VAL A 134 17.65 2.29 -14.74
N THR A 135 18.21 1.60 -15.74
CA THR A 135 19.58 1.11 -15.69
C THR A 135 20.59 2.24 -15.90
N GLY A 136 21.66 2.22 -15.13
CA GLY A 136 22.82 3.08 -15.28
C GLY A 136 23.40 3.54 -13.95
N GLU A 137 24.58 4.14 -14.03
CA GLU A 137 25.19 4.80 -12.89
C GLU A 137 24.65 6.22 -12.73
N ASP A 138 24.52 6.66 -11.48
CA ASP A 138 24.25 8.06 -11.14
C ASP A 138 25.52 8.88 -11.36
N GLN A 139 25.45 9.81 -12.31
CA GLN A 139 26.54 10.73 -12.63
C GLN A 139 26.42 12.05 -11.87
N SER A 140 25.40 12.20 -11.01
CA SER A 140 25.25 13.40 -10.16
C SER A 140 26.41 13.53 -9.18
N SER A 141 26.68 14.77 -8.75
CA SER A 141 27.74 15.06 -7.78
C SER A 141 27.55 14.35 -6.43
N ARG A 142 26.31 13.98 -6.09
CA ARG A 142 25.98 13.30 -4.83
C ARG A 142 25.91 11.77 -4.96
N ARG A 143 25.78 11.22 -6.17
CA ARG A 143 25.71 9.77 -6.48
C ARG A 143 24.71 9.00 -5.61
N THR A 144 23.62 9.64 -5.20
CA THR A 144 22.64 9.04 -4.29
C THR A 144 21.54 8.25 -4.99
N ALA A 145 21.37 8.41 -6.30
CA ALA A 145 20.23 7.82 -7.02
C ALA A 145 20.31 6.29 -7.19
N ASN A 146 21.47 5.67 -6.93
CA ASN A 146 21.65 4.21 -7.00
C ASN A 146 21.32 3.48 -5.70
N TYR A 147 20.99 4.18 -4.62
CA TYR A 147 20.75 3.56 -3.32
C TYR A 147 19.27 3.29 -3.08
N PHE A 148 18.99 2.05 -2.70
CA PHE A 148 17.67 1.53 -2.39
C PHE A 148 17.68 0.87 -1.02
N ARG A 149 16.51 0.61 -0.47
CA ARG A 149 16.34 0.02 0.85
C ARG A 149 15.21 -0.99 0.82
N ILE A 150 15.44 -2.16 1.42
CA ILE A 150 14.40 -3.17 1.65
C ILE A 150 13.89 -2.94 3.05
N VAL A 151 12.59 -2.70 3.15
CA VAL A 151 11.88 -2.58 4.42
C VAL A 151 10.99 -3.82 4.51
N VAL A 152 11.07 -4.53 5.62
CA VAL A 152 10.22 -5.70 5.84
C VAL A 152 8.78 -5.24 5.86
N TRP A 153 7.93 -5.97 5.15
CA TRP A 153 6.50 -5.87 5.34
C TRP A 153 6.14 -6.63 6.61
N GLU A 154 6.23 -5.98 7.77
CA GLU A 154 5.89 -6.65 9.03
C GLU A 154 4.38 -6.94 9.08
N LEU A 155 4.02 -8.22 8.96
CA LEU A 155 2.85 -8.76 9.65
C LEU A 155 3.21 -8.84 11.14
N SER A 156 2.89 -7.80 11.90
CA SER A 156 3.21 -7.71 13.33
C SER A 156 2.31 -8.65 14.15
N ILE A 157 2.77 -9.88 14.36
CA ILE A 157 2.38 -10.70 15.51
C ILE A 157 3.49 -10.50 16.54
N ILE A 158 3.27 -9.61 17.50
CA ILE A 158 3.75 -9.53 18.90
C ILE A 158 3.63 -8.04 19.29
N ALA A 159 2.85 -7.79 20.34
CA ALA A 159 2.36 -6.51 20.86
C ALA A 159 3.34 -5.30 20.86
N GLN A 160 3.25 -4.45 19.82
CA GLN A 160 3.29 -2.97 19.82
C GLN A 160 2.47 -2.48 18.61
N PRO A 161 1.82 -1.30 18.64
CA PRO A 161 0.75 -0.95 17.69
C PRO A 161 1.28 -0.86 16.25
N SER A 162 0.76 -1.77 15.43
CA SER A 162 0.92 -1.91 13.99
C SER A 162 0.80 -0.57 13.25
N SER A 163 1.86 -0.14 12.57
CA SER A 163 1.81 1.02 11.66
C SER A 163 1.53 0.63 10.20
N SER A 164 1.27 -0.65 9.91
CA SER A 164 0.65 -1.06 8.65
C SER A 164 -0.86 -1.23 8.85
N PRO A 165 -1.71 -0.56 8.06
CA PRO A 165 -3.15 -0.69 8.20
C PRO A 165 -3.59 -2.12 7.86
N ALA A 166 -4.46 -2.69 8.68
CA ALA A 166 -5.05 -4.01 8.43
C ALA A 166 -5.77 -4.04 7.07
N PRO A 167 -5.78 -5.18 6.35
CA PRO A 167 -6.51 -5.28 5.10
C PRO A 167 -8.00 -5.03 5.33
N VAL A 168 -8.64 -4.37 4.37
CA VAL A 168 -10.10 -4.27 4.34
C VAL A 168 -10.66 -5.64 3.96
N LEU A 169 -11.69 -6.08 4.68
CA LEU A 169 -12.31 -7.38 4.52
C LEU A 169 -13.71 -7.22 3.90
N ASP A 170 -14.10 -8.21 3.10
CA ASP A 170 -15.48 -8.37 2.67
C ASP A 170 -16.35 -8.95 3.80
N SER A 171 -17.67 -9.04 3.57
CA SER A 171 -18.67 -9.59 4.48
C SER A 171 -18.45 -11.08 4.80
N ALA A 172 -17.62 -11.78 4.02
CA ALA A 172 -17.17 -13.15 4.26
C ALA A 172 -15.81 -13.22 4.97
N ARG A 173 -15.31 -12.08 5.48
CA ARG A 173 -14.01 -11.92 6.17
C ARG A 173 -12.79 -12.23 5.31
N ARG A 174 -12.88 -12.02 4.00
CA ARG A 174 -11.76 -12.20 3.07
C ARG A 174 -11.20 -10.83 2.67
N PRO A 175 -9.88 -10.68 2.52
CA PRO A 175 -9.30 -9.43 2.02
C PRO A 175 -9.88 -9.02 0.67
N LEU A 176 -10.08 -7.72 0.47
CA LEU A 176 -10.42 -7.18 -0.86
C LEU A 176 -9.32 -7.51 -1.87
N GLN A 177 -9.73 -7.89 -3.08
CA GLN A 177 -8.86 -8.31 -4.18
C GLN A 177 -8.97 -7.30 -5.32
N ARG A 178 -7.83 -6.96 -5.94
CA ARG A 178 -7.80 -6.08 -7.10
C ARG A 178 -8.56 -6.72 -8.27
N GLY A 179 -9.34 -5.91 -8.99
CA GLY A 179 -10.07 -6.36 -10.18
C GLY A 179 -11.30 -7.23 -9.87
N VAL A 180 -11.56 -7.53 -8.59
CA VAL A 180 -12.79 -8.17 -8.15
C VAL A 180 -13.85 -7.11 -7.91
N GLU A 181 -15.07 -7.44 -8.29
CA GLU A 181 -16.24 -6.57 -8.13
C GLU A 181 -16.86 -6.76 -6.74
N TYR A 182 -17.22 -5.66 -6.12
CA TYR A 182 -17.83 -5.62 -4.79
C TYR A 182 -19.03 -4.69 -4.77
N TYR A 183 -20.02 -4.96 -3.92
CA TYR A 183 -21.06 -4.01 -3.55
C TYR A 183 -20.68 -3.33 -2.24
N ILE A 184 -20.95 -2.03 -2.16
CA ILE A 184 -20.86 -1.28 -0.89
C ILE A 184 -22.27 -1.16 -0.33
N ASN A 185 -22.48 -1.81 0.81
CA ASN A 185 -23.76 -1.87 1.51
C ASN A 185 -23.74 -0.91 2.70
N PRO A 186 -24.82 -0.18 2.99
CA PRO A 186 -24.96 0.47 4.29
C PRO A 186 -24.97 -0.57 5.41
N ALA A 187 -24.26 -0.31 6.50
CA ALA A 187 -24.22 -1.20 7.65
C ALA A 187 -25.46 -1.07 8.56
N ILE A 188 -26.20 0.04 8.44
CA ILE A 188 -27.43 0.30 9.22
C ILE A 188 -28.64 0.03 8.33
N THR A 189 -29.50 -0.90 8.75
CA THR A 189 -30.79 -1.17 8.12
C THR A 189 -31.63 0.12 8.06
N ASP A 190 -32.38 0.33 6.97
CA ASP A 190 -33.22 1.51 6.71
C ASP A 190 -32.50 2.85 6.44
N SER A 191 -31.17 2.84 6.29
CA SER A 191 -30.41 4.04 5.86
C SER A 191 -30.38 4.25 4.33
N GLY A 192 -30.87 3.29 3.55
CA GLY A 192 -30.96 3.27 2.09
C GLY A 192 -30.53 1.92 1.50
N GLY A 193 -30.38 1.84 0.18
CA GLY A 193 -29.89 0.65 -0.54
C GLY A 193 -28.39 0.67 -0.80
N ARG A 194 -27.93 -0.10 -1.79
CA ARG A 194 -26.51 -0.17 -2.17
C ARG A 194 -26.02 1.14 -2.79
N PHE A 195 -24.71 1.31 -2.83
CA PHE A 195 -24.10 2.46 -3.52
C PHE A 195 -24.30 2.37 -5.03
N THR A 196 -24.48 3.52 -5.67
CA THR A 196 -24.87 3.63 -7.07
C THR A 196 -24.41 4.97 -7.67
N LEU A 197 -24.66 5.13 -8.97
CA LEU A 197 -24.47 6.38 -9.70
C LEU A 197 -25.75 7.21 -9.68
N ILE A 198 -25.67 8.44 -9.19
CA ILE A 198 -26.80 9.37 -9.13
C ILE A 198 -26.62 10.48 -10.16
N ASN A 199 -27.59 10.58 -11.06
CA ASN A 199 -27.69 11.73 -11.95
C ASN A 199 -28.41 12.88 -11.21
N ARG A 200 -27.65 13.86 -10.67
CA ARG A 200 -28.19 14.98 -9.89
C ARG A 200 -29.06 15.93 -10.73
N ASN A 201 -28.52 16.37 -11.89
CA ASN A 201 -29.08 17.48 -12.68
C ASN A 201 -29.57 17.08 -14.09
N GLY A 202 -29.62 15.78 -14.39
CA GLY A 202 -29.92 15.29 -15.75
C GLY A 202 -28.71 15.31 -16.69
N SER A 203 -27.51 15.62 -16.20
CA SER A 203 -26.28 15.77 -16.98
C SER A 203 -25.07 15.12 -16.30
N CYS A 204 -23.99 14.96 -17.07
CA CYS A 204 -22.70 14.47 -16.59
C CYS A 204 -21.91 15.58 -15.87
N PRO A 205 -21.00 15.23 -14.93
CA PRO A 205 -20.70 13.88 -14.45
C PRO A 205 -21.78 13.34 -13.51
N PHE A 206 -21.78 12.02 -13.29
CA PHE A 206 -22.62 11.42 -12.25
C PHE A 206 -21.99 11.60 -10.87
N TYR A 207 -22.84 11.53 -9.86
CA TYR A 207 -22.43 11.61 -8.46
C TYR A 207 -22.42 10.22 -7.85
N VAL A 208 -21.54 10.02 -6.87
CA VAL A 208 -21.58 8.80 -6.06
C VAL A 208 -22.67 8.98 -5.03
N GLY A 209 -23.54 7.98 -4.88
CA GLY A 209 -24.63 8.05 -3.94
C GLY A 209 -25.15 6.68 -3.56
N GLN A 210 -26.36 6.67 -3.02
CA GLN A 210 -27.02 5.48 -2.49
C GLN A 210 -28.42 5.36 -3.08
N GLU A 211 -28.84 4.12 -3.34
CA GLU A 211 -30.25 3.84 -3.64
C GLU A 211 -31.15 4.27 -2.48
N ASN A 212 -32.35 4.77 -2.80
CA ASN A 212 -33.27 5.27 -1.78
C ASN A 212 -33.95 4.16 -0.96
N VAL A 213 -34.07 2.97 -1.55
CA VAL A 213 -34.79 1.83 -0.98
C VAL A 213 -33.80 0.71 -0.70
N SER A 214 -33.88 0.14 0.50
CA SER A 214 -33.11 -1.05 0.87
C SER A 214 -33.46 -2.23 -0.06
N GLY A 215 -32.46 -2.99 -0.49
CA GLY A 215 -32.65 -4.16 -1.36
C GLY A 215 -32.65 -3.89 -2.87
N LEU A 216 -32.54 -2.64 -3.32
CA LEU A 216 -32.25 -2.35 -4.73
C LEU A 216 -30.80 -2.69 -5.08
N GLU A 217 -30.61 -3.24 -6.29
CA GLU A 217 -29.30 -3.58 -6.84
C GLU A 217 -28.53 -2.30 -7.18
N GLY A 218 -27.64 -1.88 -6.28
CA GLY A 218 -26.64 -0.87 -6.59
C GLY A 218 -25.61 -1.38 -7.60
N LEU A 219 -24.62 -0.55 -7.91
CA LEU A 219 -23.60 -0.88 -8.90
C LEU A 219 -22.36 -1.48 -8.24
N PRO A 220 -21.74 -2.51 -8.84
CA PRO A 220 -20.50 -3.04 -8.32
C PRO A 220 -19.38 -2.02 -8.48
N VAL A 221 -18.45 -2.02 -7.54
CA VAL A 221 -17.20 -1.24 -7.58
C VAL A 221 -16.00 -2.17 -7.70
N ILE A 222 -14.93 -1.65 -8.30
CA ILE A 222 -13.62 -2.26 -8.29
C ILE A 222 -12.65 -1.33 -7.58
N PHE A 223 -11.80 -1.91 -6.74
CA PHE A 223 -10.69 -1.22 -6.10
C PHE A 223 -9.43 -1.43 -6.94
N THR A 224 -8.78 -0.35 -7.38
CA THR A 224 -7.55 -0.42 -8.18
C THR A 224 -6.42 0.39 -7.56
N PRO A 225 -5.16 -0.03 -7.72
CA PRO A 225 -4.02 0.83 -7.48
C PRO A 225 -4.04 2.01 -8.47
N PHE A 226 -3.78 3.22 -7.97
CA PHE A 226 -3.65 4.47 -8.74
C PHE A 226 -4.96 5.13 -9.24
N VAL A 227 -6.15 4.55 -9.00
CA VAL A 227 -7.48 5.21 -9.06
C VAL A 227 -8.45 4.45 -8.12
N GLU A 228 -8.71 4.95 -6.92
CA GLU A 228 -8.91 4.04 -5.77
C GLU A 228 -10.35 3.69 -5.36
N VAL A 229 -11.36 4.05 -6.15
CA VAL A 229 -12.65 3.34 -6.26
C VAL A 229 -13.27 3.71 -7.62
N ALA A 230 -13.83 2.75 -8.36
CA ALA A 230 -14.63 3.03 -9.56
C ALA A 230 -15.81 2.07 -9.66
N PHE A 231 -16.95 2.53 -10.18
CA PHE A 231 -18.05 1.62 -10.51
C PHE A 231 -17.72 0.80 -11.78
N SER A 232 -17.93 -0.50 -11.73
CA SER A 232 -17.87 -1.38 -12.91
C SER A 232 -19.20 -1.33 -13.66
N ALA A 233 -19.44 -0.19 -14.33
CA ALA A 233 -20.67 0.07 -15.07
C ALA A 233 -20.39 0.98 -16.27
N ALA A 234 -21.07 0.72 -17.38
CA ALA A 234 -21.11 1.63 -18.51
C ALA A 234 -22.06 2.79 -18.22
N THR A 235 -21.69 4.01 -18.63
CA THR A 235 -22.51 5.20 -18.45
C THR A 235 -22.64 5.96 -19.76
N ILE A 236 -23.59 6.89 -19.83
CA ILE A 236 -23.72 7.84 -20.95
C ILE A 236 -22.63 8.93 -20.92
N CYS A 237 -21.87 9.04 -19.83
CA CYS A 237 -20.84 10.05 -19.65
C CYS A 237 -19.53 9.62 -20.33
N VAL A 238 -18.85 10.57 -20.93
CA VAL A 238 -17.51 10.37 -21.51
C VAL A 238 -16.47 10.15 -20.41
N GLN A 239 -16.67 10.74 -19.23
CA GLN A 239 -15.79 10.58 -18.09
C GLN A 239 -15.90 9.17 -17.49
N SER A 240 -14.82 8.69 -16.90
CA SER A 240 -14.81 7.41 -16.18
C SER A 240 -15.72 7.44 -14.94
N THR A 241 -16.06 6.25 -14.44
CA THR A 241 -16.79 6.04 -13.18
C THR A 241 -15.88 6.08 -11.95
N ALA A 242 -14.60 6.44 -12.13
CA ALA A 242 -13.65 6.65 -11.06
C ALA A 242 -14.15 7.73 -10.11
N TRP A 243 -14.07 7.48 -8.81
CA TRP A 243 -14.48 8.44 -7.80
C TRP A 243 -13.43 9.53 -7.66
N LYS A 244 -13.88 10.76 -7.49
CA LYS A 244 -13.06 11.88 -7.02
C LYS A 244 -13.82 12.77 -6.06
N LEU A 245 -13.10 13.45 -5.18
CA LEU A 245 -13.65 14.56 -4.43
C LEU A 245 -13.87 15.76 -5.36
N GLY A 246 -15.12 16.20 -5.48
CA GLY A 246 -15.49 17.39 -6.23
C GLY A 246 -15.16 18.69 -5.49
N GLU A 247 -15.37 19.80 -6.18
CA GLU A 247 -15.33 21.12 -5.54
C GLU A 247 -16.46 21.27 -4.51
N LYS A 248 -16.35 22.28 -3.66
CA LYS A 248 -17.37 22.59 -2.66
C LYS A 248 -18.64 23.05 -3.36
N ASP A 249 -19.72 22.29 -3.15
CA ASP A 249 -21.01 22.55 -3.76
C ASP A 249 -21.62 23.86 -3.22
N PRO A 250 -22.03 24.81 -4.08
CA PRO A 250 -22.54 26.10 -3.62
C PRO A 250 -23.91 26.00 -2.93
N GLU A 251 -24.71 24.96 -3.23
CA GLU A 251 -26.05 24.80 -2.67
C GLU A 251 -26.00 24.18 -1.27
N SER A 252 -25.32 23.04 -1.13
CA SER A 252 -25.19 22.34 0.14
C SER A 252 -24.03 22.83 1.00
N ASN A 253 -23.08 23.58 0.43
CA ASN A 253 -21.82 23.97 1.05
C ASN A 253 -20.99 22.75 1.53
N ARG A 254 -21.13 21.60 0.87
CA ARG A 254 -20.41 20.36 1.16
C ARG A 254 -19.58 19.90 -0.03
N ARG A 255 -18.58 19.07 0.21
CA ARG A 255 -17.72 18.52 -0.85
C ARG A 255 -18.30 17.18 -1.31
N LEU A 256 -18.88 17.16 -2.50
CA LEU A 256 -19.55 16.00 -3.07
C LEU A 256 -18.54 15.01 -3.67
N ILE A 257 -18.84 13.72 -3.61
CA ILE A 257 -18.07 12.69 -4.32
C ILE A 257 -18.69 12.52 -5.71
N VAL A 258 -17.90 12.76 -6.75
CA VAL A 258 -18.32 12.75 -8.15
C VAL A 258 -17.54 11.76 -8.97
N THR A 259 -18.04 11.38 -10.14
CA THR A 259 -17.31 10.54 -11.08
C THR A 259 -16.38 11.36 -11.98
N GLY A 260 -15.39 10.65 -12.52
CA GLY A 260 -14.39 11.15 -13.44
C GLY A 260 -13.04 11.32 -12.76
N GLU A 261 -11.98 11.00 -13.47
CA GLU A 261 -10.61 11.16 -12.96
C GLU A 261 -10.27 12.62 -12.63
N ASP A 262 -9.43 12.80 -11.61
CA ASP A 262 -8.78 14.07 -11.35
C ASP A 262 -7.72 14.30 -12.45
N GLN A 263 -7.79 15.48 -13.06
CA GLN A 263 -6.87 15.90 -14.10
C GLN A 263 -5.68 16.69 -13.53
N SER A 264 -5.64 16.90 -12.22
CA SER A 264 -4.53 17.55 -11.55
C SER A 264 -3.24 16.71 -11.62
N SER A 265 -2.09 17.39 -11.55
CA SER A 265 -0.77 16.74 -11.64
C SER A 265 -0.46 15.74 -10.52
N ARG A 266 -1.19 15.79 -9.41
CA ARG A 266 -1.05 14.86 -8.26
C ARG A 266 -2.23 13.89 -8.12
N ARG A 267 -3.32 14.11 -8.85
CA ARG A 267 -4.56 13.33 -8.81
C ARG A 267 -5.12 13.07 -7.40
N THR A 268 -4.83 13.96 -6.44
CA THR A 268 -5.11 13.73 -5.02
C THR A 268 -6.61 13.57 -4.74
N ALA A 269 -7.48 14.11 -5.59
CA ALA A 269 -8.92 13.98 -5.40
C ALA A 269 -9.42 12.53 -5.56
N ASN A 270 -8.68 11.62 -6.20
CA ASN A 270 -9.07 10.23 -6.41
C ASN A 270 -8.77 9.27 -5.24
N TYR A 271 -8.08 9.73 -4.20
CA TYR A 271 -7.54 8.86 -3.14
C TYR A 271 -8.47 8.85 -1.91
N PHE A 272 -9.24 7.77 -1.81
CA PHE A 272 -10.14 7.50 -0.68
C PHE A 272 -9.54 6.45 0.23
N ARG A 273 -9.81 6.56 1.53
CA ARG A 273 -9.45 5.60 2.57
C ARG A 273 -10.69 4.83 3.00
N ILE A 274 -10.50 3.56 3.33
CA ILE A 274 -11.51 2.72 3.95
C ILE A 274 -10.98 2.34 5.32
N GLU A 275 -11.63 2.84 6.35
CA GLU A 275 -11.17 2.74 7.74
C GLU A 275 -12.22 2.02 8.57
N LYS A 276 -11.84 1.29 9.63
CA LYS A 276 -12.85 0.65 10.49
C LYS A 276 -13.69 1.72 11.20
N ALA A 277 -15.00 1.56 11.18
CA ALA A 277 -15.93 2.48 11.85
C ALA A 277 -16.19 2.11 13.32
N SER A 278 -15.90 0.87 13.72
CA SER A 278 -16.05 0.41 15.12
C SER A 278 -15.10 -0.76 15.42
N ASP A 279 -14.74 -0.91 16.69
CA ASP A 279 -13.91 -2.01 17.16
C ASP A 279 -14.74 -3.30 17.24
N GLY A 280 -14.34 -4.32 16.46
CA GLY A 280 -14.90 -5.68 16.55
C GLY A 280 -15.82 -6.11 15.39
N GLY A 281 -16.12 -5.24 14.43
CA GLY A 281 -16.89 -5.58 13.22
C GLY A 281 -16.15 -5.29 11.90
N ASP A 282 -16.56 -5.97 10.82
CA ASP A 282 -16.13 -5.70 9.44
C ASP A 282 -16.98 -4.57 8.82
N ILE A 283 -17.11 -3.49 9.59
CA ILE A 283 -17.86 -2.28 9.26
C ILE A 283 -16.84 -1.14 9.10
N TYR A 284 -16.97 -0.42 7.99
CA TYR A 284 -16.01 0.58 7.56
C TYR A 284 -16.68 1.95 7.39
N GLN A 285 -15.86 2.99 7.36
CA GLN A 285 -16.20 4.32 6.91
C GLN A 285 -15.28 4.67 5.73
N ILE A 286 -15.79 5.45 4.79
CA ILE A 286 -15.01 5.94 3.65
C ILE A 286 -14.61 7.37 3.95
N SER A 287 -13.31 7.69 3.88
CA SER A 287 -12.80 9.05 4.10
C SER A 287 -11.93 9.51 2.94
N TRP A 288 -11.75 10.82 2.79
CA TRP A 288 -10.80 11.40 1.84
C TRP A 288 -9.71 12.13 2.61
N CYS A 289 -8.48 11.64 2.50
CA CYS A 289 -7.31 12.22 3.15
C CYS A 289 -6.04 11.69 2.47
N PRO A 290 -5.58 12.30 1.36
CA PRO A 290 -4.51 11.78 0.51
C PRO A 290 -3.10 12.03 1.07
N THR A 291 -2.90 11.85 2.37
CA THR A 291 -1.61 12.06 3.04
C THR A 291 -0.54 11.06 2.60
N ASP A 292 -0.90 9.88 2.07
CA ASP A 292 0.08 8.92 1.54
C ASP A 292 0.66 9.39 0.19
N VAL A 293 -0.13 10.14 -0.59
CA VAL A 293 0.29 10.76 -1.86
C VAL A 293 1.20 11.95 -1.61
N CYS A 294 0.92 12.71 -0.56
CA CYS A 294 1.73 13.85 -0.14
C CYS A 294 1.74 13.99 1.39
N PRO A 295 2.71 13.35 2.08
CA PRO A 295 2.77 13.37 3.55
C PRO A 295 3.02 14.75 4.15
N THR A 296 3.61 15.66 3.37
CA THR A 296 3.90 17.04 3.78
C THR A 296 2.76 18.01 3.45
N CYS A 297 1.76 17.58 2.67
CA CYS A 297 0.63 18.43 2.32
C CYS A 297 -0.35 18.52 3.48
N ARG A 298 -0.97 19.70 3.65
CA ARG A 298 -2.09 19.87 4.58
C ARG A 298 -3.38 19.78 3.78
N PHE A 299 -4.05 18.64 3.88
CA PHE A 299 -5.37 18.44 3.31
C PHE A 299 -6.44 18.76 4.35
N ASP A 300 -7.53 19.39 3.91
CA ASP A 300 -8.76 19.43 4.67
C ASP A 300 -9.41 18.04 4.56
N CYS A 301 -9.14 17.15 5.50
CA CYS A 301 -9.63 15.76 5.45
C CYS A 301 -11.09 15.66 5.90
N GLY A 302 -11.82 14.67 5.41
CA GLY A 302 -13.22 14.47 5.80
C GLY A 302 -13.71 13.05 5.56
N THR A 303 -14.77 12.69 6.28
CA THR A 303 -15.42 11.37 6.16
C THR A 303 -16.71 11.49 5.36
N ALA A 304 -16.94 10.53 4.47
CA ALA A 304 -18.10 10.47 3.62
C ALA A 304 -19.37 10.13 4.42
N GLY A 305 -20.44 10.83 4.06
CA GLY A 305 -21.75 10.69 4.64
C GLY A 305 -22.83 11.03 3.62
N ASN A 306 -24.07 10.74 3.97
CA ASN A 306 -25.19 11.06 3.09
C ASN A 306 -25.50 12.56 3.08
N LEU A 307 -25.86 13.06 1.90
CA LEU A 307 -26.56 14.32 1.66
C LEU A 307 -27.88 13.97 0.98
N VAL A 308 -28.99 14.28 1.64
CA VAL A 308 -30.32 14.06 1.10
C VAL A 308 -30.83 15.35 0.48
N GLU A 309 -31.09 15.34 -0.81
CA GLU A 309 -31.62 16.49 -1.54
C GLU A 309 -32.58 16.03 -2.64
N ASN A 310 -33.75 16.65 -2.75
CA ASN A 310 -34.74 16.35 -3.80
C ASN A 310 -35.05 14.84 -3.94
N GLY A 311 -35.09 14.11 -2.83
CA GLY A 311 -35.31 12.66 -2.82
C GLY A 311 -34.14 11.83 -3.37
N LYS A 312 -32.94 12.39 -3.50
CA LYS A 312 -31.70 11.69 -3.87
C LYS A 312 -30.76 11.64 -2.67
N ARG A 313 -29.95 10.58 -2.59
CA ARG A 313 -28.93 10.40 -1.55
C ARG A 313 -27.55 10.45 -2.19
N LEU A 314 -26.90 11.61 -2.12
CA LEU A 314 -25.54 11.82 -2.61
C LEU A 314 -24.53 11.53 -1.48
N LEU A 315 -23.32 11.11 -1.82
CA LEU A 315 -22.22 11.09 -0.86
C LEU A 315 -21.48 12.43 -0.87
N ALA A 316 -21.25 12.94 0.33
CA ALA A 316 -20.50 14.16 0.56
C ALA A 316 -19.65 14.04 1.82
N LEU A 317 -18.53 14.76 1.88
CA LEU A 317 -17.76 14.92 3.11
C LEU A 317 -18.47 15.89 4.07
N ASP A 318 -17.97 15.97 5.31
CA ASP A 318 -18.35 16.99 6.30
C ASP A 318 -19.80 16.88 6.78
N GLY A 319 -20.22 15.67 7.17
CA GLY A 319 -21.55 15.43 7.74
C GLY A 319 -21.63 14.09 8.48
N ASN A 320 -22.85 13.59 8.67
CA ASN A 320 -23.06 12.32 9.37
C ASN A 320 -22.45 11.16 8.59
N VAL A 321 -21.49 10.47 9.22
CA VAL A 321 -20.78 9.33 8.63
C VAL A 321 -21.76 8.21 8.30
N ILE A 322 -21.60 7.62 7.12
CA ILE A 322 -22.30 6.39 6.75
C ILE A 322 -21.39 5.18 6.97
N PRO A 323 -21.66 4.33 7.98
CA PRO A 323 -20.96 3.07 8.12
C PRO A 323 -21.39 2.10 7.01
N VAL A 324 -20.44 1.39 6.43
CA VAL A 324 -20.64 0.49 5.29
C VAL A 324 -20.02 -0.89 5.53
N SER A 325 -20.58 -1.91 4.90
CA SER A 325 -19.95 -3.22 4.73
C SER A 325 -19.70 -3.47 3.24
N ILE A 326 -18.72 -4.29 2.93
CA ILE A 326 -18.33 -4.58 1.55
C ILE A 326 -18.66 -6.03 1.26
N GLU A 327 -19.38 -6.30 0.18
CA GLU A 327 -19.82 -7.64 -0.20
C GLU A 327 -19.26 -7.99 -1.57
N ARG A 328 -18.60 -9.15 -1.71
CA ARG A 328 -18.09 -9.61 -3.00
C ARG A 328 -19.26 -9.91 -3.94
N ARG A 329 -19.21 -9.41 -5.18
CA ARG A 329 -20.15 -9.82 -6.24
C ARG A 329 -19.91 -11.30 -6.54
N ALA A 330 -20.97 -12.10 -6.44
CA ALA A 330 -20.95 -13.53 -6.72
C ALA A 330 -20.74 -13.82 -8.22
#